data_AF-G2Q046-F1
#
_entry.id   AF-G2Q046-F1
#
_cell.length_a   1.000
_cell.length_b   1.000
_cell.length_c   1.000
_cell.angle_alpha   90.00
_cell.angle_beta   90.00
_cell.angle_gamma   90.00
#
_symmetry.space_group_name_H-M   'P 1'
#
loop_
_entity.id
_entity.type
_entity.pdbx_description
1 polymer ?
#
loop_
_entity_poly.entity_id
_entity_poly.type
_entity_poly.pdbx_seq_one_letter_code
_entity_poly.pdbx_strand_id
1 'polypeptide(L)'
;MAAEAAAFATLTPTNLLARMAFSDLYDRLIAGRQDVDNRERAFRIGPDTQRAPDRDVEAFKRHMRRRADGKADADADQVSDTLPDTQSESDANDPNSSEPGRIWRGHFLLRFDPEPSDPRLGWTVGKRRPLAVEHTAKPADLLVCTSAFEEEHKLSVRHFHARFTFSQDTGQLGIARCSSNLAWQVTAGGVQVEKRLHILNVDSVPISIGPLEYQFRYAEFARTRQCFVLRN
;
A
#
# COMPACT_ATOMS: atom_id res chain seq x y z
N MET A 1 -7.57 1.68 19.90
CA MET A 1 -8.21 3.02 19.84
C MET A 1 -7.25 4.21 20.02
N ALA A 2 -6.18 4.16 20.84
CA ALA A 2 -5.30 5.32 21.03
C ALA A 2 -4.42 5.73 19.82
N ALA A 3 -4.19 4.84 18.85
CA ALA A 3 -3.29 5.10 17.72
C ALA A 3 -3.91 5.95 16.58
N GLU A 4 -5.23 5.90 16.41
CA GLU A 4 -5.95 6.71 15.42
C GLU A 4 -6.17 8.15 15.90
N ALA A 5 -6.24 8.35 17.21
CA ALA A 5 -6.58 9.65 17.83
C ALA A 5 -5.64 10.81 17.44
N ALA A 6 -4.45 10.51 16.91
CA ALA A 6 -3.47 11.51 16.48
C ALA A 6 -3.12 11.44 14.97
N ALA A 7 -3.79 10.60 14.20
CA ALA A 7 -3.64 10.59 12.75
C ALA A 7 -4.46 11.71 12.14
N PHE A 8 -3.88 12.49 11.23
CA PHE A 8 -4.60 13.54 10.50
C PHE A 8 -5.31 12.99 9.26
N ALA A 9 -4.87 11.85 8.73
CA ALA A 9 -5.54 11.20 7.61
C ALA A 9 -5.31 9.69 7.60
N THR A 10 -6.08 9.01 6.78
CA THR A 10 -5.96 7.59 6.48
C THR A 10 -5.84 7.37 4.98
N LEU A 11 -5.16 6.29 4.59
CA LEU A 11 -5.07 5.82 3.22
C LEU A 11 -5.43 4.34 3.18
N THR A 12 -6.62 4.03 2.66
CA THR A 12 -7.17 2.67 2.67
C THR A 12 -7.01 2.02 1.30
N PRO A 13 -6.36 0.86 1.16
CA PRO A 13 -6.27 0.16 -0.13
C PRO A 13 -7.65 -0.21 -0.69
N THR A 14 -7.93 0.15 -1.95
CA THR A 14 -9.25 -0.10 -2.56
C THR A 14 -9.24 -1.18 -3.63
N ASN A 15 -8.25 -1.18 -4.53
CA ASN A 15 -8.16 -2.19 -5.58
C ASN A 15 -7.41 -3.45 -5.13
N LEU A 16 -7.60 -4.55 -5.86
CA LEU A 16 -7.03 -5.85 -5.54
C LEU A 16 -5.51 -5.80 -5.33
N LEU A 17 -4.80 -5.12 -6.23
CA LEU A 17 -3.35 -4.99 -6.17
C LEU A 17 -2.90 -4.23 -4.92
N ALA A 18 -3.56 -3.13 -4.55
CA ALA A 18 -3.24 -2.39 -3.33
C ALA A 18 -3.52 -3.21 -2.07
N ARG A 19 -4.62 -4.00 -2.04
CA ARG A 19 -4.91 -4.91 -0.90
C ARG A 19 -3.85 -5.99 -0.76
N MET A 20 -3.42 -6.60 -1.87
CA MET A 20 -2.35 -7.60 -1.88
C MET A 20 -1.00 -6.99 -1.49
N ALA A 21 -0.67 -5.79 -2.00
CA ALA A 21 0.57 -5.08 -1.68
C ALA A 21 0.65 -4.72 -0.20
N PHE A 22 -0.46 -4.26 0.37
CA PHE A 22 -0.59 -3.97 1.79
C PHE A 22 -0.37 -5.24 2.64
N SER A 23 -0.97 -6.37 2.26
CA SER A 23 -0.77 -7.64 2.96
C SER A 23 0.67 -8.11 2.89
N ASP A 24 1.30 -8.05 1.71
CA ASP A 24 2.71 -8.41 1.53
C ASP A 24 3.64 -7.55 2.40
N LEU A 25 3.39 -6.24 2.43
CA LEU A 25 4.11 -5.32 3.31
C LEU A 25 3.94 -5.69 4.78
N TYR A 26 2.71 -5.98 5.21
CA TYR A 26 2.43 -6.35 6.59
C TYR A 26 3.15 -7.65 6.98
N ASP A 27 3.07 -8.68 6.14
CA ASP A 27 3.71 -9.97 6.38
C ASP A 27 5.23 -9.82 6.47
N ARG A 28 5.86 -9.10 5.53
CA ARG A 28 7.33 -8.99 5.46
C ARG A 28 7.94 -8.02 6.46
N LEU A 29 7.27 -6.90 6.75
CA LEU A 29 7.83 -5.84 7.59
C LEU A 29 7.37 -5.91 9.05
N ILE A 30 6.13 -6.35 9.28
CA ILE A 30 5.53 -6.29 10.63
C ILE A 30 5.51 -7.67 11.27
N ALA A 31 4.98 -8.69 10.57
CA ALA A 31 4.91 -10.05 11.10
C ALA A 31 6.29 -10.75 11.06
N GLY A 32 7.07 -10.52 10.00
CA GLY A 32 8.35 -11.19 9.74
C GLY A 32 9.55 -10.77 10.61
N ARG A 33 9.39 -9.81 11.54
CA ARG A 33 10.46 -9.32 12.45
C ARG A 33 11.82 -9.03 11.79
N GLN A 34 11.82 -8.59 10.53
CA GLN A 34 13.03 -8.00 9.96
C GLN A 34 12.98 -6.51 10.22
N ASP A 35 13.81 -6.08 11.17
CA ASP A 35 14.24 -4.69 11.43
C ASP A 35 13.53 -3.97 12.59
N VAL A 36 14.16 -4.04 13.76
CA VAL A 36 13.73 -3.38 15.00
C VAL A 36 13.98 -1.87 14.94
N ASP A 37 14.89 -1.40 14.07
CA ASP A 37 15.22 0.03 13.91
C ASP A 37 14.29 0.80 12.95
N ASN A 38 13.47 0.10 12.16
CA ASN A 38 12.58 0.73 11.17
C ASN A 38 11.14 0.94 11.65
N ARG A 39 10.87 0.70 12.94
CA ARG A 39 9.54 0.88 13.56
C ARG A 39 9.14 2.34 13.78
N GLU A 40 10.05 3.28 13.54
CA GLU A 40 9.81 4.73 13.62
C GLU A 40 9.77 5.35 12.22
N ARG A 41 8.82 4.93 11.39
CA ARG A 41 8.48 5.61 10.12
C ARG A 41 7.08 6.20 10.23
N ALA A 42 6.84 7.32 9.56
CA ALA A 42 5.73 8.28 9.78
C ALA A 42 4.31 7.68 9.73
N PHE A 43 4.20 6.47 9.21
CA PHE A 43 2.94 5.83 8.90
C PHE A 43 2.81 4.50 9.61
N ARG A 44 1.95 4.49 10.64
CA ARG A 44 1.58 3.26 11.35
C ARG A 44 0.45 2.57 10.59
N ILE A 45 0.47 1.24 10.56
CA ILE A 45 -0.67 0.47 10.06
C ILE A 45 -1.78 0.49 11.13
N GLY A 46 -3.01 0.81 10.72
CA GLY A 46 -4.15 1.01 11.61
C GLY A 46 -4.60 -0.26 12.37
N PRO A 47 -5.30 -0.10 13.51
CA PRO A 47 -5.69 -1.19 14.41
C PRO A 47 -6.70 -2.19 13.82
N ASP A 48 -7.37 -1.87 12.72
CA ASP A 48 -8.27 -2.78 12.00
C ASP A 48 -7.55 -3.86 11.19
N THR A 49 -6.28 -4.14 11.53
CA THR A 49 -5.48 -5.12 10.80
C THR A 49 -5.91 -6.53 11.16
N GLN A 50 -6.92 -7.02 10.45
CA GLN A 50 -7.44 -8.36 10.56
C GLN A 50 -7.09 -9.15 9.32
N ARG A 51 -6.66 -10.39 9.53
CA ARG A 51 -6.47 -11.34 8.44
C ARG A 51 -7.83 -11.94 8.10
N ALA A 52 -8.32 -11.65 6.90
CA ALA A 52 -9.65 -12.05 6.46
C ALA A 52 -9.59 -12.67 5.06
N PRO A 53 -10.49 -13.62 4.74
CA PRO A 53 -10.60 -14.16 3.39
C PRO A 53 -11.04 -13.08 2.41
N ASP A 54 -10.39 -13.02 1.25
CA ASP A 54 -10.72 -12.13 0.15
C ASP A 54 -10.90 -12.95 -1.13
N ARG A 55 -12.16 -13.01 -1.62
CA ARG A 55 -12.55 -13.84 -2.77
C ARG A 55 -11.83 -13.42 -4.05
N ASP A 56 -11.59 -12.13 -4.24
CA ASP A 56 -10.90 -11.62 -5.42
C ASP A 56 -9.44 -12.05 -5.40
N VAL A 57 -8.80 -11.99 -4.22
CA VAL A 57 -7.43 -12.47 -4.02
C VAL A 57 -7.33 -13.97 -4.24
N GLU A 58 -8.27 -14.74 -3.71
CA GLU A 58 -8.31 -16.19 -3.90
C GLU A 58 -8.45 -16.56 -5.38
N ALA A 59 -9.39 -15.93 -6.09
CA ALA A 59 -9.60 -16.13 -7.52
C ALA A 59 -8.35 -15.74 -8.34
N PHE A 60 -7.73 -14.60 -8.00
CA PHE A 60 -6.52 -14.13 -8.66
C PHE A 60 -5.33 -15.07 -8.43
N LYS A 61 -5.09 -15.50 -7.20
CA LYS A 61 -4.02 -16.47 -6.88
C LYS A 61 -4.24 -17.80 -7.59
N ARG A 62 -5.48 -18.28 -7.66
CA ARG A 62 -5.85 -19.48 -8.41
C ARG A 62 -5.55 -19.32 -9.90
N HIS A 63 -5.88 -18.17 -10.49
CA HIS A 63 -5.58 -17.87 -11.89
C HIS A 63 -4.08 -17.80 -12.17
N MET A 64 -3.32 -17.15 -11.29
CA MET A 64 -1.86 -17.09 -11.40
C MET A 64 -1.20 -18.46 -11.29
N ARG A 65 -1.67 -19.33 -10.37
CA ARG A 65 -1.21 -20.72 -10.28
C ARG A 65 -1.49 -21.50 -11.56
N ARG A 66 -2.72 -21.45 -12.08
CA ARG A 66 -3.07 -22.09 -13.37
C ARG A 66 -2.17 -21.67 -14.52
N ARG A 67 -1.78 -20.40 -14.57
CA ARG A 67 -0.83 -19.88 -15.57
C ARG A 67 0.59 -20.37 -15.36
N ALA A 68 1.04 -20.46 -14.11
CA ALA A 68 2.38 -20.97 -13.77
C ALA A 68 2.49 -22.49 -14.00
N ASP A 69 1.42 -23.23 -13.72
CA ASP A 69 1.32 -24.69 -13.84
C ASP A 69 1.14 -25.17 -15.29
N GLY A 70 1.01 -24.26 -16.26
CA GLY A 70 1.29 -24.59 -17.65
C GLY A 70 0.42 -25.65 -18.30
N LYS A 71 -0.87 -25.78 -17.93
CA LYS A 71 -1.89 -26.20 -18.90
C LYS A 71 -2.44 -24.95 -19.59
N ALA A 72 -1.60 -24.32 -20.39
CA ALA A 72 -2.10 -23.51 -21.49
C ALA A 72 -2.64 -24.51 -22.52
N ASP A 73 -3.94 -24.42 -22.79
CA ASP A 73 -4.69 -25.29 -23.69
C ASP A 73 -3.94 -25.50 -25.01
N ALA A 74 -3.35 -26.70 -25.15
CA ALA A 74 -3.62 -27.48 -26.34
C ALA A 74 -5.06 -28.00 -26.19
N ASP A 75 -5.86 -27.69 -27.21
CA ASP A 75 -7.19 -28.20 -27.50
C ASP A 75 -8.38 -27.59 -26.75
N ALA A 76 -9.07 -26.74 -27.50
CA ALA A 76 -10.52 -26.58 -27.43
C ALA A 76 -11.22 -27.95 -27.50
N ASP A 77 -12.40 -28.01 -26.90
CA ASP A 77 -13.26 -29.19 -26.69
C ASP A 77 -12.87 -30.13 -25.54
N GLN A 78 -13.38 -29.80 -24.34
CA GLN A 78 -14.35 -30.69 -23.69
C GLN A 78 -15.03 -30.01 -22.49
N VAL A 79 -16.35 -29.88 -22.60
CA VAL A 79 -17.26 -29.80 -21.45
C VAL A 79 -17.09 -31.09 -20.65
N SER A 80 -16.61 -31.01 -19.42
CA SER A 80 -16.79 -32.09 -18.45
C SER A 80 -16.79 -31.54 -17.03
N ASP A 81 -18.00 -31.46 -16.48
CA ASP A 81 -18.25 -31.42 -15.04
C ASP A 81 -17.66 -32.69 -14.41
N THR A 82 -16.61 -32.56 -13.61
CA THR A 82 -16.34 -33.47 -12.49
C THR A 82 -15.23 -32.92 -11.59
N LEU A 83 -15.64 -32.51 -10.39
CA LEU A 83 -14.76 -32.45 -9.22
C LEU A 83 -14.21 -33.86 -8.95
N PRO A 84 -12.98 -33.97 -8.43
CA PRO A 84 -12.89 -34.56 -7.11
C PRO A 84 -12.01 -33.75 -6.16
N ASP A 85 -12.56 -33.52 -4.97
CA ASP A 85 -11.83 -33.15 -3.77
C ASP A 85 -10.74 -34.20 -3.53
N THR A 86 -9.48 -33.81 -3.74
CA THR A 86 -8.34 -34.57 -3.21
C THR A 86 -7.68 -33.70 -2.16
N GLN A 87 -8.12 -33.88 -0.92
CA GLN A 87 -7.40 -33.41 0.26
C GLN A 87 -6.10 -34.23 0.34
N SER A 88 -5.01 -33.70 -0.18
CA SER A 88 -3.67 -34.19 0.15
C SER A 88 -3.32 -33.66 1.53
N GLU A 89 -3.61 -34.49 2.54
CA GLU A 89 -3.12 -34.34 3.91
C GLU A 89 -1.60 -34.58 3.95
N SER A 90 -0.79 -33.54 3.68
CA SER A 90 0.63 -33.58 4.01
C SER A 90 1.30 -32.24 4.32
N ASP A 91 0.56 -31.12 4.42
CA ASP A 91 1.11 -29.81 4.80
C ASP A 91 0.48 -29.22 6.07
N ALA A 92 -0.15 -30.05 6.91
CA ALA A 92 -0.88 -29.62 8.10
C ALA A 92 -0.01 -29.20 9.30
N ASN A 93 1.30 -28.97 9.12
CA ASN A 93 2.21 -28.67 10.23
C ASN A 93 3.10 -27.44 10.04
N ASP A 94 2.82 -26.59 9.03
CA ASP A 94 3.40 -25.25 9.00
C ASP A 94 2.37 -24.23 9.55
N PRO A 95 2.56 -23.66 10.76
CA PRO A 95 1.71 -22.60 11.27
C PRO A 95 1.79 -21.31 10.44
N ASN A 96 2.71 -21.25 9.47
CA ASN A 96 2.83 -20.20 8.46
C ASN A 96 2.25 -20.58 7.08
N SER A 97 1.65 -21.77 6.92
CA SER A 97 0.93 -22.13 5.69
C SER A 97 -0.29 -21.22 5.53
N SER A 98 -0.11 -20.20 4.71
CA SER A 98 -1.12 -19.18 4.41
C SER A 98 -2.32 -19.85 3.74
N GLU A 99 -3.41 -20.03 4.48
CA GLU A 99 -4.70 -20.42 3.91
C GLU A 99 -4.96 -19.58 2.65
N PRO A 100 -5.17 -20.23 1.48
CA PRO A 100 -5.23 -19.54 0.21
C PRO A 100 -6.34 -18.48 0.23
N GLY A 101 -6.00 -17.24 -0.13
CA GLY A 101 -6.94 -16.12 -0.21
C GLY A 101 -7.11 -15.29 1.05
N ARG A 102 -6.51 -15.66 2.19
CA ARG A 102 -6.48 -14.79 3.37
C ARG A 102 -5.41 -13.71 3.26
N ILE A 103 -5.82 -12.45 3.39
CA ILE A 103 -4.92 -11.28 3.39
C ILE A 103 -5.17 -10.40 4.61
N TRP A 104 -4.16 -9.63 5.00
CA TRP A 104 -4.34 -8.53 5.94
C TRP A 104 -5.13 -7.41 5.28
N ARG A 105 -6.19 -6.96 5.95
CA ARG A 105 -6.95 -5.75 5.59
C ARG A 105 -6.61 -4.64 6.56
N GLY A 106 -6.74 -3.39 6.15
CA GLY A 106 -6.46 -2.25 7.03
C GLY A 106 -6.25 -0.98 6.24
N HIS A 107 -5.59 -0.01 6.86
CA HIS A 107 -5.27 1.27 6.24
C HIS A 107 -3.96 1.81 6.81
N PHE A 108 -3.32 2.72 6.08
CA PHE A 108 -2.19 3.48 6.56
C PHE A 108 -2.69 4.70 7.35
N LEU A 109 -2.07 5.00 8.49
CA LEU A 109 -2.34 6.19 9.30
C LEU A 109 -1.28 7.25 9.02
N LEU A 110 -1.71 8.44 8.59
CA LEU A 110 -0.84 9.59 8.36
C LEU A 110 -0.78 10.45 9.63
N ARG A 111 0.41 10.61 10.20
CA ARG A 111 0.67 11.29 11.47
C ARG A 111 1.81 12.30 11.32
N PHE A 112 1.86 13.27 12.23
CA PHE A 112 3.00 14.22 12.31
C PHE A 112 4.25 13.61 12.93
N ASP A 113 4.09 12.48 13.63
CA ASP A 113 5.17 11.76 14.28
C ASP A 113 5.28 10.32 13.74
N PRO A 114 6.42 9.96 13.13
CA PRO A 114 7.58 10.84 12.88
C PRO A 114 7.40 11.86 11.74
N GLU A 115 8.24 12.89 11.80
CA GLU A 115 8.38 13.93 10.78
C GLU A 115 8.87 13.35 9.43
N PRO A 116 8.70 14.09 8.32
CA PRO A 116 9.29 13.69 7.05
C PRO A 116 10.81 13.48 7.12
N SER A 117 11.31 12.42 6.47
CA SER A 117 12.75 12.16 6.38
C SER A 117 13.56 13.29 5.72
N ASP A 118 12.91 14.07 4.85
CA ASP A 118 13.37 15.37 4.33
C ASP A 118 12.22 16.39 4.44
N PRO A 119 12.26 17.33 5.41
CA PRO A 119 11.22 18.35 5.60
C PRO A 119 10.93 19.20 4.35
N ARG A 120 11.89 19.34 3.44
CA ARG A 120 11.70 20.13 2.19
C ARG A 120 10.86 19.40 1.16
N LEU A 121 10.80 18.07 1.24
CA LEU A 121 10.02 17.23 0.34
C LEU A 121 8.67 16.84 0.95
N GLY A 122 8.53 16.91 2.27
CA GLY A 122 7.41 16.30 2.97
C GLY A 122 7.50 14.78 2.93
N TRP A 123 6.41 14.10 3.31
CA TRP A 123 6.41 12.65 3.42
C TRP A 123 6.38 11.99 2.04
N THR A 124 7.47 11.32 1.70
CA THR A 124 7.65 10.58 0.46
C THR A 124 6.92 9.25 0.49
N VAL A 125 6.37 8.85 -0.66
CA VAL A 125 5.59 7.62 -0.83
C VAL A 125 6.14 6.81 -1.99
N GLY A 126 6.35 5.51 -1.79
CA GLY A 126 6.77 4.62 -2.87
C GLY A 126 7.14 3.22 -2.41
N LYS A 127 8.04 2.55 -3.15
CA LYS A 127 8.45 1.17 -2.85
C LYS A 127 9.73 1.10 -2.02
N ARG A 128 9.88 0.01 -1.25
CA ARG A 128 11.14 -0.30 -0.57
C ARG A 128 12.21 -0.56 -1.64
N ARG A 129 13.46 -0.18 -1.39
CA ARG A 129 14.61 -0.66 -2.19
C ARG A 129 15.03 -2.05 -1.72
N PRO A 130 15.66 -2.86 -2.58
CA PRO A 130 16.34 -4.07 -2.15
C PRO A 130 17.44 -3.73 -1.13
N LEU A 131 17.60 -4.56 -0.10
CA LEU A 131 18.60 -4.38 0.98
C LEU A 131 20.03 -4.20 0.44
N ALA A 132 20.37 -4.84 -0.68
CA ALA A 132 21.69 -4.74 -1.32
C ALA A 132 22.07 -3.31 -1.78
N VAL A 133 21.11 -2.37 -1.84
CA VAL A 133 21.30 -0.99 -2.31
C VAL A 133 21.00 0.03 -1.20
N GLU A 134 20.73 -0.39 0.04
CA GLU A 134 20.29 0.49 1.14
C GLU A 134 21.41 1.43 1.67
N HIS A 135 22.68 1.23 1.28
CA HIS A 135 23.81 2.00 1.82
C HIS A 135 23.88 3.49 1.40
N THR A 136 23.00 3.99 0.52
CA THR A 136 23.18 5.33 -0.09
C THR A 136 21.94 6.23 -0.11
N ALA A 137 20.74 5.72 0.13
CA ALA A 137 19.53 6.52 0.05
C ALA A 137 18.53 6.16 1.16
N LYS A 138 18.02 7.19 1.85
CA LYS A 138 16.95 7.03 2.84
C LYS A 138 15.72 6.36 2.20
N PRO A 139 15.02 5.48 2.92
CA PRO A 139 13.78 4.88 2.44
C PRO A 139 12.68 5.93 2.26
N ALA A 140 11.63 5.58 1.52
CA ALA A 140 10.42 6.40 1.50
C ALA A 140 9.75 6.36 2.87
N ASP A 141 9.13 7.48 3.26
CA ASP A 141 8.45 7.62 4.53
C ASP A 141 7.24 6.65 4.60
N LEU A 142 6.47 6.56 3.51
CA LEU A 142 5.38 5.60 3.31
C LEU A 142 5.74 4.57 2.24
N LEU A 143 5.76 3.29 2.65
CA LEU A 143 5.91 2.17 1.73
C LEU A 143 4.55 1.65 1.27
N VAL A 144 4.32 1.64 -0.04
CA VAL A 144 3.07 1.12 -0.65
C VAL A 144 3.21 -0.26 -1.29
N CYS A 145 4.45 -0.71 -1.54
CA CYS A 145 4.76 -2.09 -1.88
C CYS A 145 6.23 -2.42 -1.60
N THR A 146 6.56 -3.71 -1.56
CA THR A 146 7.95 -4.19 -1.53
C THR A 146 8.52 -4.30 -2.96
N SER A 147 9.85 -4.37 -3.10
CA SER A 147 10.48 -4.57 -4.42
C SER A 147 10.06 -5.91 -5.03
N ALA A 148 10.01 -6.97 -4.21
CA ALA A 148 9.62 -8.30 -4.67
C ALA A 148 8.17 -8.33 -5.17
N PHE A 149 7.25 -7.67 -4.46
CA PHE A 149 5.86 -7.57 -4.89
C PHE A 149 5.73 -6.81 -6.22
N GLU A 150 6.49 -5.74 -6.39
CA GLU A 150 6.50 -4.99 -7.64
C GLU A 150 7.04 -5.82 -8.82
N GLU A 151 8.11 -6.59 -8.61
CA GLU A 151 8.68 -7.49 -9.62
C GLU A 151 7.71 -8.62 -9.98
N GLU A 152 7.14 -9.30 -8.98
CA GLU A 152 6.17 -10.38 -9.14
C GLU A 152 4.93 -9.94 -9.95
N HIS A 153 4.43 -8.74 -9.66
CA HIS A 153 3.22 -8.21 -10.29
C HIS A 153 3.49 -7.21 -11.43
N LYS A 154 4.76 -7.03 -11.83
CA LYS A 154 5.19 -6.11 -12.90
C LYS A 154 4.63 -4.68 -12.74
N LEU A 155 4.59 -4.19 -11.50
CA LEU A 155 4.00 -2.88 -11.20
C LEU A 155 4.97 -1.77 -11.56
N SER A 156 4.43 -0.61 -11.95
CA SER A 156 5.24 0.58 -12.19
C SER A 156 5.24 1.50 -10.96
N VAL A 157 5.92 1.10 -9.89
CA VAL A 157 6.05 1.90 -8.65
C VAL A 157 7.51 2.27 -8.41
N ARG A 158 7.76 3.55 -8.09
CA ARG A 158 9.11 4.08 -7.88
C ARG A 158 9.44 4.09 -6.40
N HIS A 159 10.74 4.18 -6.10
CA HIS A 159 11.19 4.37 -4.73
C HIS A 159 10.59 5.62 -4.09
N PHE A 160 10.68 6.77 -4.76
CA PHE A 160 9.90 7.97 -4.46
C PHE A 160 8.95 8.21 -5.64
N HIS A 161 7.69 7.86 -5.47
CA HIS A 161 6.67 7.96 -6.51
C HIS A 161 5.82 9.22 -6.33
N ALA A 162 5.35 9.45 -5.10
CA ALA A 162 4.60 10.63 -4.71
C ALA A 162 5.16 11.23 -3.41
N ARG A 163 4.64 12.39 -3.02
CA ARG A 163 4.88 13.00 -1.71
C ARG A 163 3.64 13.71 -1.20
N PHE A 164 3.46 13.71 0.11
CA PHE A 164 2.47 14.52 0.81
C PHE A 164 3.13 15.69 1.51
N THR A 165 2.53 16.87 1.42
CA THR A 165 3.04 18.08 2.09
C THR A 165 1.88 19.01 2.41
N PHE A 166 1.94 19.70 3.55
CA PHE A 166 1.00 20.78 3.84
C PHE A 166 1.36 22.04 3.04
N SER A 167 0.36 22.65 2.42
CA SER A 167 0.53 23.97 1.81
C SER A 167 0.76 25.01 2.90
N GLN A 168 1.81 25.82 2.76
CA GLN A 168 2.06 26.95 3.66
C GLN A 168 0.99 28.04 3.55
N ASP A 169 0.31 28.13 2.39
CA ASP A 169 -0.70 29.15 2.14
C ASP A 169 -2.06 28.77 2.74
N THR A 170 -2.44 27.50 2.66
CA THR A 170 -3.79 27.04 3.06
C THR A 170 -3.80 26.14 4.29
N GLY A 171 -2.64 25.64 4.73
CA GLY A 171 -2.52 24.61 5.75
C GLY A 171 -3.18 23.28 5.36
N GLN A 172 -3.58 23.10 4.10
CA GLN A 172 -4.22 21.87 3.64
C GLN A 172 -3.19 20.87 3.15
N LEU A 173 -3.48 19.58 3.32
CA LEU A 173 -2.62 18.53 2.79
C LEU A 173 -2.74 18.53 1.27
N GLY A 174 -1.59 18.45 0.60
CA GLY A 174 -1.53 18.21 -0.83
C GLY A 174 -0.68 17.01 -1.17
N ILE A 175 -0.87 16.50 -2.38
CA ILE A 175 -0.09 15.44 -2.98
C ILE A 175 0.62 15.95 -4.23
N ALA A 176 1.86 15.51 -4.45
CA ALA A 176 2.60 15.81 -5.66
C ALA A 176 3.33 14.57 -6.18
N ARG A 177 3.51 14.50 -7.50
CA ARG A 177 4.33 13.47 -8.15
C ARG A 177 5.81 13.82 -8.02
N CYS A 178 6.65 12.83 -7.74
CA CYS A 178 8.11 13.04 -7.60
C CYS A 178 8.85 12.97 -8.95
N SER A 179 8.33 12.25 -9.94
CA SER A 179 8.95 12.09 -11.27
C SER A 179 8.44 13.09 -12.30
N SER A 180 9.20 13.33 -13.38
CA SER A 180 8.70 14.01 -14.60
C SER A 180 8.15 13.02 -15.64
N ASN A 181 8.54 11.75 -15.59
CA ASN A 181 8.11 10.74 -16.55
C ASN A 181 6.63 10.35 -16.31
N LEU A 182 5.81 10.49 -17.36
CA LEU A 182 4.36 10.28 -17.35
C LEU A 182 3.94 8.82 -17.13
N ALA A 183 4.85 7.86 -17.25
CA ALA A 183 4.57 6.46 -16.90
C ALA A 183 4.34 6.26 -15.38
N TRP A 184 4.79 7.20 -14.54
CA TRP A 184 4.68 7.13 -13.08
C TRP A 184 3.53 8.03 -12.61
N GLN A 185 2.32 7.65 -12.97
CA GLN A 185 1.13 8.46 -12.74
C GLN A 185 0.73 8.47 -11.27
N VAL A 186 0.35 9.65 -10.80
CA VAL A 186 -0.35 9.84 -9.54
C VAL A 186 -1.66 10.51 -9.90
N THR A 187 -2.78 10.04 -9.36
CA THR A 187 -4.06 10.73 -9.52
C THR A 187 -4.69 11.01 -8.17
N ALA A 188 -5.47 12.09 -8.08
CA ALA A 188 -6.29 12.41 -6.93
C ALA A 188 -7.66 12.86 -7.46
N GLY A 189 -8.73 12.18 -7.08
CA GLY A 189 -10.09 12.48 -7.55
C GLY A 189 -10.26 12.30 -9.06
N GLY A 190 -9.49 11.40 -9.67
CA GLY A 190 -9.45 11.21 -11.12
C GLY A 190 -8.62 12.26 -11.88
N VAL A 191 -8.07 13.27 -11.20
CA VAL A 191 -7.21 14.28 -11.81
C VAL A 191 -5.77 13.83 -11.73
N GLN A 192 -5.04 13.92 -12.85
CA GLN A 192 -3.62 13.61 -12.88
C GLN A 192 -2.83 14.66 -12.10
N VAL A 193 -2.07 14.18 -11.11
CA VAL A 193 -1.24 15.01 -10.23
C VAL A 193 0.11 15.26 -10.89
N GLU A 194 0.47 16.53 -11.01
CA GLU A 194 1.76 16.96 -11.54
C GLU A 194 2.84 17.05 -10.44
N LYS A 195 3.98 17.66 -10.74
CA LYS A 195 5.01 17.96 -9.75
C LYS A 195 4.61 19.09 -8.79
N ARG A 196 3.67 19.94 -9.22
CA ARG A 196 3.08 20.98 -8.39
C ARG A 196 2.11 20.32 -7.39
N LEU A 197 2.00 20.94 -6.22
CA LEU A 197 1.16 20.44 -5.15
C LEU A 197 -0.32 20.49 -5.56
N HIS A 198 -0.97 19.33 -5.59
CA HIS A 198 -2.42 19.23 -5.77
C HIS A 198 -3.07 19.16 -4.40
N ILE A 199 -3.89 20.16 -4.07
CA ILE A 199 -4.50 20.30 -2.74
C ILE A 199 -5.67 19.32 -2.57
N LEU A 200 -5.65 18.55 -1.49
CA LEU A 200 -6.72 17.65 -1.10
C LEU A 200 -7.71 18.44 -0.23
N ASN A 201 -8.64 19.12 -0.88
CA ASN A 201 -9.61 20.04 -0.26
C ASN A 201 -10.95 19.38 0.14
N VAL A 202 -11.12 18.09 -0.16
CA VAL A 202 -12.30 17.31 0.21
C VAL A 202 -11.99 16.32 1.33
N ASP A 203 -12.99 15.97 2.13
CA ASP A 203 -12.83 15.10 3.30
C ASP A 203 -12.34 13.69 2.91
N SER A 204 -12.73 13.22 1.73
CA SER A 204 -12.33 11.91 1.21
C SER A 204 -12.23 11.92 -0.30
N VAL A 205 -11.17 11.29 -0.85
CA VAL A 205 -10.89 11.30 -2.28
C VAL A 205 -10.13 10.03 -2.70
N PRO A 206 -10.43 9.42 -3.86
CA PRO A 206 -9.62 8.34 -4.39
C PRO A 206 -8.25 8.86 -4.83
N ILE A 207 -7.19 8.14 -4.49
CA ILE A 207 -5.81 8.42 -4.90
C ILE A 207 -5.24 7.18 -5.58
N SER A 208 -4.57 7.36 -6.71
CA SER A 208 -3.76 6.30 -7.31
C SER A 208 -2.27 6.65 -7.27
N ILE A 209 -1.45 5.64 -6.99
CA ILE A 209 0.02 5.70 -7.00
C ILE A 209 0.49 4.58 -7.94
N GLY A 210 0.72 4.94 -9.20
CA GLY A 210 0.82 3.96 -10.28
C GLY A 210 -0.46 3.11 -10.36
N PRO A 211 -0.36 1.77 -10.40
CA PRO A 211 -1.51 0.87 -10.47
C PRO A 211 -2.18 0.60 -9.11
N LEU A 212 -1.66 1.17 -8.01
CA LEU A 212 -2.20 0.96 -6.67
C LEU A 212 -3.21 2.05 -6.33
N GLU A 213 -4.42 1.66 -5.98
CA GLU A 213 -5.51 2.59 -5.66
C GLU A 213 -5.86 2.58 -4.18
N TYR A 214 -6.18 3.77 -3.68
CA TYR A 214 -6.46 4.01 -2.28
C TYR A 214 -7.62 5.00 -2.11
N GLN A 215 -8.34 4.87 -1.01
CA GLN A 215 -9.24 5.91 -0.52
C GLN A 215 -8.48 6.74 0.52
N PHE A 216 -8.22 8.01 0.22
CA PHE A 216 -7.78 8.98 1.20
C PHE A 216 -8.99 9.51 2.00
N ARG A 217 -8.80 9.72 3.30
CA ARG A 217 -9.78 10.37 4.16
C ARG A 217 -9.10 11.15 5.29
N TYR A 218 -9.53 12.39 5.52
CA TYR A 218 -9.14 13.11 6.73
C TYR A 218 -9.73 12.45 7.97
N ALA A 219 -8.91 12.30 9.00
CA ALA A 219 -9.35 11.77 10.28
C ALA A 219 -9.96 12.90 11.13
N GLU A 220 -10.71 12.55 12.18
CA GLU A 220 -11.36 13.52 13.07
C GLU A 220 -10.34 14.50 13.69
N PHE A 221 -9.14 14.01 14.01
CA PHE A 221 -8.05 14.83 14.53
C PHE A 221 -7.71 16.02 13.63
N ALA A 222 -7.84 15.88 12.29
CA ALA A 222 -7.57 16.97 11.34
C ALA A 222 -8.51 18.18 11.51
N ARG A 223 -9.66 18.00 12.17
CA ARG A 223 -10.63 19.05 12.47
C ARG A 223 -10.37 19.75 13.80
N THR A 224 -9.38 19.30 14.56
CA THR A 224 -9.05 19.85 15.88
C THR A 224 -8.13 21.07 15.77
N ARG A 225 -8.21 21.96 16.76
CA ARG A 225 -7.27 23.08 16.90
C ARG A 225 -5.82 22.60 17.03
N GLN A 226 -5.60 21.46 17.67
CA GLN A 226 -4.27 20.88 17.83
C GLN A 226 -3.65 20.53 16.46
N CYS A 227 -4.38 19.86 15.58
CA CYS A 227 -3.90 19.58 14.23
C CYS A 227 -3.65 20.86 13.42
N PHE A 228 -4.48 21.90 13.62
CA PHE A 228 -4.25 23.20 12.98
C PHE A 228 -2.92 23.83 13.40
N VAL A 229 -2.53 23.72 14.67
CA VAL A 229 -1.23 24.22 15.16
C VAL A 229 -0.07 23.38 14.64
N LEU A 230 -0.23 22.06 14.51
CA LEU A 230 0.86 21.18 14.05
C LEU A 230 1.15 21.27 12.54
N ARG A 231 0.19 21.73 11.73
CA ARG A 231 0.33 21.79 10.27
C ARG A 231 0.81 23.15 9.73
N ASN A 232 0.90 24.17 10.58
CA ASN A 232 1.34 25.54 10.26
C ASN A 232 2.60 25.87 11.05
#